data_AF-A0A6P0NTH4-F1
#
_entry.id   AF-A0A6P0NTH4-F1
#
_cell.length_a   1.000
_cell.length_b   1.000
_cell.length_c   1.000
_cell.angle_alpha   90.00
_cell.angle_beta   90.00
_cell.angle_gamma   90.00
#
_symmetry.space_group_name_H-M   'P 1'
#
loop_
_entity.id
_entity.type
_entity.pdbx_description
1 polymer ?
#
loop_
_entity_poly.entity_id
_entity_poly.type
_entity_poly.pdbx_seq_one_letter_code
_entity_poly.pdbx_strand_id
1 'polypeptide(L)' 'EVWLVNLPQKCLEVYRQPTANGYEIVQTFQRGETVAIQALPNITFTVDEILGD' A
#
# COMPACT_ATOMS: atom_id res chain seq x y z
N GLU A 1 7.78 3.15 5.44
CA GLU A 1 6.56 2.38 5.12
C GLU A 1 6.94 1.12 4.36
N VAL A 2 6.11 0.08 4.39
CA VAL A 2 6.29 -1.16 3.63
C VAL A 2 5.01 -1.46 2.89
N TRP A 3 5.13 -1.80 1.61
CA TRP A 3 4.01 -2.12 0.74
C TRP A 3 4.10 -3.61 0.39
N LEU A 4 3.02 -4.35 0.65
CA LEU A 4 2.91 -5.77 0.40
C LEU A 4 1.81 -6.01 -0.63
N VAL A 5 2.17 -6.60 -1.77
CA VAL A 5 1.22 -6.96 -2.80
C VAL A 5 0.63 -8.32 -2.47
N ASN A 6 -0.65 -8.33 -2.08
CA ASN A 6 -1.34 -9.55 -1.72
C ASN A 6 -2.01 -10.17 -2.97
N LEU A 7 -1.26 -11.03 -3.67
CA LEU A 7 -1.66 -11.58 -4.97
C LEU A 7 -2.92 -12.45 -4.95
N PRO A 8 -3.14 -13.35 -3.95
CA PRO A 8 -4.38 -14.13 -3.92
C PRO A 8 -5.63 -13.26 -3.67
N GLN A 9 -5.53 -12.23 -2.82
CA GLN A 9 -6.62 -11.30 -2.51
C GLN A 9 -6.72 -10.14 -3.53
N LYS A 10 -5.75 -10.00 -4.43
CA LYS A 10 -5.69 -8.96 -5.47
C LYS A 10 -5.81 -7.55 -4.89
N CYS A 11 -5.09 -7.29 -3.81
CA CYS A 11 -5.05 -5.99 -3.14
C CYS A 11 -3.63 -5.61 -2.72
N LEU A 12 -3.46 -4.35 -2.36
CA LEU A 12 -2.23 -3.81 -1.78
C LEU A 12 -2.43 -3.59 -0.29
N GLU A 13 -1.50 -4.07 0.54
CA GLU A 13 -1.44 -3.75 1.96
C GLU A 13 -0.27 -2.80 2.23
N VAL A 14 -0.55 -1.69 2.91
CA VAL A 14 0.45 -0.67 3.23
C VAL A 14 0.59 -0.52 4.74
N TYR A 15 1.80 -0.77 5.21
CA TYR A 15 2.20 -0.76 6.60
C TYR A 15 3.00 0.52 6.89
N ARG A 16 2.52 1.34 7.83
CA ARG A 16 3.09 2.65 8.18
C ARG A 16 3.30 2.77 9.68
N GLN A 17 4.06 3.81 10.07
CA GLN A 17 4.43 4.09 11.46
C GLN A 17 5.09 2.88 12.14
N PRO A 18 6.33 2.52 11.73
CA PRO A 18 7.07 1.44 12.37
C PRO A 18 7.44 1.83 13.81
N THR A 19 7.26 0.90 14.72
CA THR A 19 7.64 0.95 16.14
C THR A 19 8.39 -0.31 16.52
N ALA A 20 8.87 -0.37 17.77
CA ALA A 20 9.53 -1.56 18.30
C ALA A 20 8.62 -2.81 18.32
N ASN A 21 7.29 -2.63 18.31
CA ASN A 21 6.30 -3.71 18.35
C ASN A 21 5.70 -4.03 16.97
N GLY A 22 6.22 -3.45 15.89
CA GLY A 22 5.70 -3.62 14.53
C GLY A 22 5.15 -2.34 13.94
N TYR A 23 4.16 -2.44 13.06
CA TYR A 23 3.55 -1.27 12.40
C TYR A 23 2.23 -0.91 13.07
N GLU A 24 2.03 0.37 13.38
CA GLU A 24 0.80 0.84 14.01
C GLU A 24 -0.35 1.03 13.01
N ILE A 25 -0.03 1.35 11.75
CA ILE A 25 -1.02 1.57 10.71
C ILE A 25 -0.89 0.50 9.64
N VAL A 26 -2.00 -0.19 9.38
CA VAL A 26 -2.15 -1.12 8.25
C VAL A 26 -3.39 -0.69 7.46
N GLN A 27 -3.20 -0.45 6.16
CA GLN A 27 -4.28 -0.07 5.25
C GLN A 27 -4.29 -1.00 4.05
N THR A 28 -5.46 -1.46 3.64
CA THR A 28 -5.63 -2.28 2.44
C THR A 28 -6.30 -1.44 1.36
N PHE A 29 -5.74 -1.47 0.15
CA PHE A 29 -6.25 -0.79 -1.03
C PHE A 29 -6.62 -1.82 -2.10
N GLN A 30 -7.76 -1.64 -2.73
CA GLN A 30 -8.34 -2.47 -3.78
C GLN A 30 -8.08 -1.86 -5.17
N ARG A 31 -8.31 -2.65 -6.22
CA ARG A 31 -8.31 -2.14 -7.61
C ARG A 31 -9.23 -0.92 -7.77
N GLY A 32 -8.81 0.04 -8.58
CA GLY A 32 -9.44 1.35 -8.74
C GLY A 32 -9.08 2.37 -7.66
N GLU A 33 -8.51 1.95 -6.53
CA GLU A 33 -8.04 2.88 -5.50
C GLU A 33 -6.62 3.38 -5.80
N THR A 34 -6.30 4.55 -5.25
CA THR A 34 -4.99 5.20 -5.38
C THR A 34 -4.31 5.29 -4.03
N VAL A 35 -3.01 5.04 -4.01
CA VAL A 35 -2.15 5.18 -2.84
C VAL A 35 -0.99 6.13 -3.13
N ALA A 36 -0.66 6.97 -2.16
CA ALA A 36 0.51 7.84 -2.22
C ALA A 36 1.67 7.29 -1.37
N ILE A 37 2.90 7.53 -1.81
CA ILE A 37 4.09 7.31 -0.98
C ILE A 37 4.06 8.30 0.19
N GLN A 38 4.16 7.80 1.43
CA GLN A 38 4.07 8.62 2.63
C GLN A 38 5.13 9.72 2.68
N ALA A 39 6.36 9.42 2.27
CA ALA A 39 7.46 10.38 2.23
C ALA A 39 7.41 11.34 1.03
N LEU A 40 6.63 11.01 -0.01
CA LEU A 40 6.54 11.74 -1.27
C LEU A 40 5.07 11.81 -1.70
N PRO A 41 4.23 12.63 -1.04
CA PRO A 41 2.78 12.59 -1.20
C PRO A 41 2.28 12.97 -2.60
N ASN A 42 3.14 13.57 -3.43
CA ASN A 42 2.85 13.90 -4.82
C ASN A 42 3.09 12.71 -5.79
N ILE A 43 3.67 11.61 -5.31
CA ILE A 43 3.88 10.39 -6.09
C ILE A 43 2.78 9.40 -5.68
N THR A 44 1.89 9.14 -6.62
CA THR A 44 0.73 8.26 -6.46
C THR A 44 0.81 7.08 -7.42
N PHE A 45 0.27 5.95 -6.99
CA PHE A 45 0.06 4.76 -7.81
C PHE A 45 -1.38 4.30 -7.64
N THR A 46 -2.00 3.88 -8.73
CA THR A 46 -3.22 3.07 -8.69
C THR A 46 -2.87 1.64 -8.31
N VAL A 47 -3.80 0.94 -7.65
CA VAL A 47 -3.58 -0.48 -7.32
C VAL A 47 -3.51 -1.34 -8.59
N ASP A 48 -4.17 -0.92 -9.68
CA ASP A 48 -4.09 -1.60 -10.98
C ASP A 48 -2.69 -1.53 -11.59
N GLU A 49 -2.00 -0.38 -11.53
CA GLU A 49 -0.59 -0.25 -11.98
C GLU A 49 0.36 -1.19 -11.20
N ILE A 50 0.07 -1.44 -9.93
CA ILE A 50 0.91 -2.28 -9.06
C ILE A 50 0.64 -3.77 -9.30
N LEU A 51 -0.63 -4.17 -9.40
CA LEU A 51 -1.00 -5.58 -9.60
C LEU A 51 -0.74 -6.05 -11.04
N GLY A 52 -0.63 -5.13 -11.99
CA GLY A 52 -0.67 -5.42 -13.41
C GLY A 52 -2.08 -5.81 -13.87
N ASP A 53 -2.30 -5.70 -15.17
CA ASP A 53 -3.48 -6.24 -15.86
C ASP A 53 -3.35 -7.75 -16.12
#